data_AF-A0A369FQK8-F1
#
_entry.id   AF-A0A369FQK8-F1
#
_cell.length_a   1.000
_cell.length_b   1.000
_cell.length_c   1.000
_cell.angle_alpha   90.00
_cell.angle_beta   90.00
_cell.angle_gamma   90.00
#
_symmetry.space_group_name_H-M   'P 1'
#
loop_
_entity.id
_entity.type
_entity.pdbx_description
1 polymer ?
#
loop_
_entity_poly.entity_id
_entity_poly.type
_entity_poly.pdbx_seq_one_letter_code
_entity_poly.pdbx_strand_id
1 'polypeptide(L)'
;MSLNDSKIRKLKSSSRPVKLSDSHDLYLLVNPGGSRIWYLKYRFNGKESRVSLGAYPLVSLAEARQQRDGIRKLLAQNINPAQQRMAEKAACSPEKCFKAVALAWHKTNKKWSA
;
A
#
# COMPACT_ATOMS: atom_id res chain seq x y z
N MET A 1 -14.03 16.94 1.39
CA MET A 1 -14.37 16.90 -0.06
C MET A 1 -13.69 15.69 -0.67
N SER A 2 -14.40 14.90 -1.46
CA SER A 2 -13.82 13.71 -2.11
C SER A 2 -12.83 14.09 -3.21
N LEU A 3 -11.74 13.34 -3.31
CA LEU A 3 -10.80 13.42 -4.43
C LEU A 3 -11.44 12.90 -5.71
N ASN A 4 -10.93 13.43 -6.83
CA ASN A 4 -11.27 12.97 -8.16
C ASN A 4 -9.98 12.66 -8.93
N ASP A 5 -9.99 11.60 -9.75
CA ASP A 5 -8.78 11.10 -10.40
C ASP A 5 -8.16 12.15 -11.34
N SER A 6 -8.99 12.91 -12.05
CA SER A 6 -8.53 14.01 -12.90
C SER A 6 -7.77 15.11 -12.13
N LYS A 7 -8.15 15.37 -10.86
CA LYS A 7 -7.44 16.32 -10.00
C LYS A 7 -6.07 15.78 -9.58
N ILE A 8 -5.98 14.47 -9.32
CA ILE A 8 -4.73 13.79 -8.94
C ILE A 8 -3.73 13.79 -10.10
N ARG A 9 -4.19 13.48 -11.32
CA ARG A 9 -3.33 13.45 -12.51
C ARG A 9 -2.74 14.82 -12.83
N LYS A 10 -3.54 15.88 -12.70
CA LYS A 10 -3.13 17.27 -12.96
C LYS A 10 -2.20 17.85 -11.88
N LEU A 11 -2.07 17.18 -10.74
CA LEU A 11 -1.27 17.69 -9.64
C LEU A 11 0.23 17.57 -9.96
N LYS A 12 0.92 18.71 -9.92
CA LYS A 12 2.39 18.77 -9.97
C LYS A 12 2.95 18.57 -8.56
N SER A 13 4.11 17.93 -8.47
CA SER A 13 4.85 17.88 -7.21
C SER A 13 5.26 19.30 -6.81
N SER A 14 5.13 19.60 -5.52
CA SER A 14 5.61 20.85 -4.93
C SER A 14 6.95 20.63 -4.24
N SER A 15 7.63 21.69 -3.83
CA SER A 15 8.88 21.60 -3.05
C SER A 15 8.68 20.95 -1.67
N ARG A 16 7.44 20.85 -1.19
CA ARG A 16 7.08 20.21 0.08
C ARG A 16 6.08 19.07 -0.12
N PRO A 17 6.07 18.05 0.75
CA PRO A 17 5.06 17.00 0.71
C PRO A 17 3.65 17.57 0.88
N VAL A 18 2.76 17.26 -0.07
CA VAL A 18 1.37 17.71 -0.06
C VAL A 18 0.46 16.54 0.29
N LYS A 19 -0.43 16.75 1.26
CA LYS A 19 -1.49 15.79 1.60
C LYS A 19 -2.76 16.19 0.88
N LEU A 20 -3.23 15.32 0.00
CA LEU A 20 -4.54 15.42 -0.63
C LEU A 20 -5.51 14.52 0.10
N SER A 21 -6.40 15.12 0.90
CA SER A 21 -7.41 14.36 1.64
C SER A 21 -8.56 13.93 0.74
N ASP A 22 -8.98 12.68 0.86
CA ASP A 22 -10.23 12.16 0.30
C ASP A 22 -11.31 12.10 1.39
N SER A 23 -11.79 10.89 1.72
CA SER A 23 -12.90 10.63 2.61
C SER A 23 -12.55 9.50 3.57
N HIS A 24 -13.05 9.61 4.81
CA HIS A 24 -12.79 8.67 5.90
C HIS A 24 -11.28 8.45 6.13
N ASP A 25 -10.55 9.54 6.36
CA ASP A 25 -9.12 9.54 6.70
C ASP A 25 -8.17 8.93 5.66
N LEU A 26 -8.68 8.65 4.45
CA LEU A 26 -7.88 8.32 3.27
C LEU A 26 -7.30 9.60 2.68
N TYR A 27 -6.00 9.59 2.40
CA TYR A 27 -5.33 10.69 1.71
C TYR A 27 -4.22 10.19 0.80
N LEU A 28 -3.92 10.95 -0.25
CA LEU A 28 -2.74 10.77 -1.08
C LEU A 28 -1.63 11.69 -0.59
N LEU A 29 -0.47 11.13 -0.27
CA LEU A 29 0.74 11.90 -0.01
C LEU A 29 1.52 12.03 -1.31
N VAL A 30 1.68 13.27 -1.80
CA VAL A 30 2.52 13.59 -2.95
C VAL A 30 3.83 14.19 -2.44
N ASN A 31 4.92 13.46 -2.63
CA ASN A 31 6.25 13.90 -2.23
C ASN A 31 6.88 14.80 -3.30
N PRO A 32 7.87 15.65 -2.93
CA PRO A 32 8.57 16.51 -3.88
C PRO A 32 9.23 15.75 -5.04
N GLY A 33 9.77 14.56 -4.75
CA GLY A 33 10.36 13.66 -5.76
C GLY A 33 9.34 12.97 -6.69
N GLY A 34 8.07 13.37 -6.67
CA GLY A 34 7.03 12.85 -7.56
C GLY A 34 6.38 11.55 -7.12
N SER A 35 6.87 10.90 -6.05
CA SER A 35 6.23 9.71 -5.50
C SER A 35 4.88 10.05 -4.86
N ARG A 36 3.87 9.22 -5.14
CA ARG A 36 2.49 9.41 -4.72
C ARG A 36 2.03 8.15 -4.01
N ILE A 37 1.72 8.25 -2.73
CA ILE A 37 1.40 7.08 -1.89
C ILE A 37 0.07 7.31 -1.18
N TRP A 38 -0.82 6.33 -1.31
CA TRP A 38 -2.06 6.31 -0.54
C TRP A 38 -1.80 5.93 0.90
N TYR A 39 -2.38 6.69 1.82
CA TYR A 39 -2.36 6.40 3.24
C TYR A 39 -3.77 6.47 3.80
N LEU A 40 -4.08 5.55 4.70
CA LEU A 40 -5.25 5.61 5.55
C LEU A 40 -4.79 5.86 6.98
N LYS A 41 -5.27 6.94 7.59
CA LYS A 41 -5.11 7.19 9.02
C LYS A 41 -6.26 6.49 9.77
N TYR A 42 -5.94 5.88 10.90
CA TYR A 42 -6.90 5.17 11.72
C TYR A 42 -6.54 5.26 13.20
N ARG A 43 -7.49 4.94 14.08
CA ARG A 43 -7.24 4.77 15.51
C ARG A 43 -7.60 3.35 15.92
N PHE A 44 -6.75 2.77 16.76
CA PHE A 44 -6.96 1.45 17.34
C PHE A 44 -6.50 1.49 18.79
N ASN A 45 -7.37 1.08 19.73
CA ASN A 45 -7.12 1.15 21.18
C ASN A 45 -6.64 2.54 21.65
N GLY A 46 -7.28 3.61 21.18
CA GLY A 46 -6.94 5.00 21.54
C GLY A 46 -5.66 5.54 20.91
N LYS A 47 -4.87 4.71 20.21
CA LYS A 47 -3.63 5.12 19.54
C LYS A 47 -3.88 5.43 18.07
N GLU A 48 -3.38 6.57 17.62
CA GLU A 48 -3.42 6.95 16.21
C GLU A 48 -2.30 6.27 15.43
N SER A 49 -2.63 5.70 14.28
CA SER A 49 -1.68 5.08 13.36
C SER A 49 -2.08 5.36 11.92
N ARG A 50 -1.22 4.98 10.97
CA ARG A 50 -1.50 5.03 9.55
C ARG A 50 -0.96 3.81 8.84
N VAL A 51 -1.63 3.44 7.75
CA VAL A 51 -1.27 2.32 6.90
C VAL A 51 -1.15 2.82 5.46
N SER A 52 -0.06 2.46 4.77
CA SER A 52 0.06 2.72 3.33
C SER A 52 -0.90 1.80 2.57
N LEU A 53 -1.48 2.20 1.46
CA LEU A 53 -2.35 1.32 0.64
C LEU A 53 -1.68 0.95 -0.68
N GLY A 54 -0.74 1.78 -1.14
CA GLY A 54 0.07 1.53 -2.31
C GLY A 54 0.48 2.82 -3.01
N ALA A 55 1.28 2.71 -4.06
CA ALA A 55 1.68 3.85 -4.87
C ALA A 55 0.66 4.12 -5.97
N TYR A 56 0.36 5.38 -6.24
CA TYR A 56 -0.37 5.81 -7.43
C TYR A 56 0.61 5.98 -8.59
N PRO A 57 0.28 5.55 -9.83
CA PRO A 57 -1.04 5.09 -10.31
C PRO A 57 -1.27 3.57 -10.21
N LEU A 58 -0.32 2.78 -9.69
CA LEU A 58 -0.47 1.32 -9.57
C LEU A 58 -1.70 0.92 -8.76
N VAL A 59 -1.98 1.66 -7.69
CA VAL A 59 -3.24 1.58 -6.95
C VAL A 59 -4.10 2.78 -7.30
N SER A 60 -5.23 2.49 -7.97
CA SER A 60 -6.19 3.51 -8.38
C SER A 60 -6.94 4.11 -7.17
N LEU A 61 -7.59 5.27 -7.36
CA LEU A 61 -8.43 5.87 -6.30
C LEU A 61 -9.56 4.92 -5.87
N ALA A 62 -10.14 4.17 -6.82
CA ALA A 62 -11.19 3.21 -6.55
C ALA A 62 -10.67 2.03 -5.70
N GLU A 63 -9.53 1.45 -6.07
CA GLU A 63 -8.88 0.40 -5.27
C GLU A 63 -8.50 0.88 -3.89
N ALA A 64 -7.95 2.10 -3.76
CA ALA A 64 -7.63 2.68 -2.47
C ALA A 64 -8.87 2.82 -1.57
N ARG A 65 -10.04 3.17 -2.14
CA ARG A 65 -11.32 3.21 -1.41
C ARG A 65 -11.80 1.82 -1.02
N GLN A 66 -11.68 0.82 -1.90
CA GLN A 66 -12.03 -0.56 -1.58
C GLN A 66 -11.17 -1.11 -0.43
N GLN A 67 -9.85 -0.91 -0.49
CA GLN A 67 -8.94 -1.32 0.59
C GLN A 67 -9.25 -0.62 1.91
N ARG A 68 -9.56 0.69 1.85
CA ARG A 68 -10.01 1.44 3.02
C ARG A 68 -11.25 0.80 3.66
N ASP A 69 -12.24 0.47 2.85
CA ASP A 69 -13.49 -0.11 3.36
C ASP A 69 -13.26 -1.50 3.97
N GLY A 70 -12.35 -2.30 3.39
CA GLY A 70 -11.86 -3.55 3.98
C GLY A 70 -11.21 -3.33 5.35
N ILE A 71 -10.31 -2.36 5.45
CA ILE A 71 -9.62 -2.02 6.71
C ILE A 71 -10.59 -1.53 7.78
N ARG A 72 -11.60 -0.73 7.40
CA ARG A 72 -12.63 -0.26 8.34
C ARG A 72 -13.49 -1.41 8.88
N LYS A 73 -13.80 -2.41 8.06
CA LYS A 73 -14.49 -3.63 8.51
C LYS A 73 -13.66 -4.39 9.54
N LEU A 74 -12.34 -4.52 9.32
CA LEU A 74 -11.43 -5.16 10.27
C LEU A 74 -11.35 -4.38 11.60
N LEU A 75 -11.25 -3.04 11.52
CA LEU A 75 -11.26 -2.20 12.72
C LEU A 75 -12.56 -2.33 13.51
N ALA A 76 -13.71 -2.45 12.83
CA ALA A 76 -14.99 -2.70 13.48
C ALA A 76 -15.05 -4.07 14.19
N GLN A 77 -14.27 -5.04 13.72
CA GLN A 77 -14.08 -6.36 14.35
C GLN A 77 -12.98 -6.35 15.43
N ASN A 78 -12.43 -5.19 15.79
CA ASN A 78 -11.28 -5.05 16.68
C ASN A 78 -10.01 -5.78 16.21
N ILE A 79 -9.84 -5.96 14.90
CA ILE A 79 -8.64 -6.56 14.31
C ILE A 79 -7.68 -5.45 13.88
N ASN A 80 -6.41 -5.53 14.30
CA ASN A 80 -5.41 -4.54 13.95
C ASN A 80 -4.92 -4.72 12.48
N PRO A 81 -5.14 -3.74 11.59
CA PRO A 81 -4.75 -3.85 10.18
C PRO A 81 -3.25 -4.02 9.96
N ALA A 82 -2.42 -3.51 10.88
CA ALA A 82 -0.97 -3.67 10.81
C ALA A 82 -0.54 -5.14 10.96
N GLN A 83 -1.23 -5.90 11.82
CA GLN A 83 -0.93 -7.31 12.05
C GLN A 83 -1.29 -8.16 10.84
N GLN A 84 -2.42 -7.87 10.17
CA GLN A 84 -2.81 -8.58 8.95
C GLN A 84 -1.77 -8.39 7.83
N ARG A 85 -1.25 -7.18 7.65
CA ARG A 85 -0.19 -6.95 6.67
C ARG A 85 1.13 -7.64 7.05
N MET A 86 1.46 -7.70 8.34
CA MET A 86 2.61 -8.48 8.80
C MET A 86 2.42 -9.97 8.55
N ALA A 87 1.22 -10.51 8.76
CA ALA A 87 0.89 -11.90 8.47
C ALA A 87 0.98 -12.22 6.97
N GLU A 88 0.49 -11.34 6.10
CA GLU A 88 0.63 -11.47 4.65
C GLU A 88 2.11 -11.47 4.21
N LYS A 89 2.95 -10.62 4.83
CA LYS A 89 4.40 -10.62 4.58
C LYS A 89 5.08 -11.88 5.14
N ALA A 90 4.71 -12.33 6.32
CA ALA A 90 5.25 -13.52 6.96
C ALA A 90 4.84 -14.83 6.23
N ALA A 91 3.74 -14.81 5.49
CA ALA A 91 3.33 -15.93 4.64
C ALA A 91 4.34 -16.21 3.49
N CYS A 92 5.14 -15.22 3.07
CA CYS A 92 6.41 -15.53 2.40
C CYS A 92 7.45 -15.88 3.46
N SER A 93 7.42 -17.14 3.91
CA SER A 93 8.53 -17.63 4.72
C SER A 93 9.83 -17.49 3.92
N PRO A 94 10.96 -17.17 4.58
CA PRO A 94 12.25 -17.03 3.89
C PRO A 94 12.60 -18.26 3.07
N GLU A 95 12.16 -19.45 3.50
CA GLU A 95 12.30 -20.72 2.76
C GLU A 95 11.49 -20.75 1.46
N LYS A 96 10.23 -20.28 1.48
CA LYS A 96 9.40 -20.17 0.27
C LYS A 96 9.95 -19.13 -0.69
N CYS A 97 10.42 -18.01 -0.14
CA CYS A 97 11.07 -16.94 -0.89
C CYS A 97 12.41 -17.44 -1.51
N PHE A 98 13.25 -18.22 -0.80
CA PHE A 98 14.46 -18.85 -1.34
C PHE A 98 14.14 -19.89 -2.43
N LYS A 99 13.19 -20.79 -2.17
CA LYS A 99 12.76 -21.81 -3.14
C LYS A 99 12.25 -21.17 -4.43
N ALA A 100 11.47 -20.09 -4.34
CA ALA A 100 10.97 -19.36 -5.51
C ALA A 100 12.11 -18.76 -6.33
N VAL A 101 13.09 -18.11 -5.68
CA VAL A 101 14.27 -17.53 -6.33
C VAL A 101 15.15 -18.61 -6.95
N ALA A 102 15.43 -19.70 -6.24
CA ALA A 102 16.22 -20.83 -6.73
C ALA A 102 15.58 -21.50 -7.95
N LEU A 103 14.26 -21.71 -7.95
CA LEU A 103 13.54 -22.28 -9.09
C LEU A 103 13.52 -21.34 -10.30
N ALA A 104 13.35 -20.03 -10.08
CA ALA A 104 13.41 -19.03 -11.15
C ALA A 104 14.81 -18.96 -11.78
N TRP A 105 15.85 -19.00 -10.95
CA TRP A 105 17.23 -19.02 -11.40
C TRP A 105 17.56 -20.30 -12.18
N HIS A 106 17.20 -21.48 -11.66
CA HIS A 106 17.45 -22.77 -12.32
C HIS A 106 16.80 -22.87 -13.70
N LYS A 107 15.57 -22.34 -13.85
CA LYS A 107 14.89 -22.28 -15.16
C LYS A 107 15.63 -21.39 -16.16
N THR A 108 16.24 -20.32 -15.69
CA THR A 108 16.97 -19.35 -16.51
C THR A 108 18.36 -19.86 -16.89
N ASN A 109 19.01 -20.62 -16.00
CA ASN A 109 20.42 -21.00 -16.12
C ASN A 109 20.64 -22.47 -16.54
N LYS A 110 20.03 -22.88 -17.67
CA LYS A 110 20.10 -24.25 -18.20
C LYS A 110 21.48 -24.72 -18.69
N LYS A 111 22.48 -23.83 -18.73
CA LYS A 111 23.82 -24.13 -19.30
C LYS A 111 24.85 -24.64 -18.29
N TRP A 112 24.49 -24.73 -16.99
CA TRP A 112 25.46 -25.02 -15.94
C TRP A 112 25.53 -26.49 -15.52
N SER A 113 24.61 -27.33 -16.00
CA SER A 113 24.74 -28.78 -15.90
C SER A 113 25.56 -29.29 -17.09
N ALA A 114 26.89 -29.28 -16.95
CA ALA A 114 27.81 -30.11 -17.70
C ALA A 114 28.26 -31.27 -16.80
#